data_AF-A0A3C1S943-F1
#
_entry.id   AF-A0A3C1S943-F1
#
_cell.length_a   1.000
_cell.length_b   1.000
_cell.length_c   1.000
_cell.angle_alpha   90.00
_cell.angle_beta   90.00
_cell.angle_gamma   90.00
#
_symmetry.space_group_name_H-M   'P 1'
#
loop_
_entity.id
_entity.type
_entity.pdbx_description
1 polymer ?
#
loop_
_entity_poly.entity_id
_entity_poly.type
_entity_poly.pdbx_seq_one_letter_code
_entity_poly.pdbx_strand_id
1 'polypeptide(L)'
;ASVIFALGFYAAYWSIGKAPDVRPLYFGTSVSTIIIGLLMIVTRKKIITHVIGFMLIENGIFCLALSIAKEMPFIVALGVLLDLFIAVYLFGLFINKIHDTFAETDVQTLSHLKD
;
A
#
# COMPACT_ATOMS: atom_id res chain seq x y z
N ALA A 1 -16.10 1.76 -9.70
CA ALA A 1 -15.64 0.52 -9.04
C ALA A 1 -16.15 -0.73 -9.77
N SER A 2 -17.46 -0.89 -9.97
CA SER A 2 -18.06 -2.10 -10.57
C SER A 2 -17.57 -2.43 -12.00
N VAL A 3 -17.39 -1.41 -12.85
CA VAL A 3 -16.85 -1.59 -14.22
C VAL A 3 -15.39 -2.05 -14.20
N ILE A 4 -14.60 -1.55 -13.25
CA ILE A 4 -13.18 -1.90 -13.09
C ILE A 4 -13.03 -3.34 -12.57
N PHE A 5 -13.92 -3.75 -11.66
CA PHE A 5 -14.01 -5.14 -11.22
C PHE A 5 -14.41 -6.09 -12.36
N ALA A 6 -15.40 -5.72 -13.17
CA ALA A 6 -15.81 -6.52 -14.32
C ALA A 6 -14.70 -6.67 -15.36
N LEU A 7 -13.96 -5.59 -15.65
CA LEU A 7 -12.81 -5.62 -16.56
C LEU A 7 -11.64 -6.44 -16.01
N GLY A 8 -11.34 -6.34 -14.71
CA GLY A 8 -10.32 -7.16 -14.07
C GLY A 8 -10.66 -8.65 -14.12
N PHE A 9 -11.94 -8.99 -13.91
CA PHE A 9 -12.42 -10.38 -14.03
C PHE A 9 -12.40 -10.88 -15.48
N TYR A 10 -12.70 -10.01 -16.45
CA TYR A 10 -12.60 -10.33 -17.87
C TYR A 10 -11.15 -10.62 -18.30
N ALA A 11 -10.20 -9.78 -17.87
CA ALA A 11 -8.77 -10.00 -18.11
C ALA A 11 -8.26 -11.30 -17.43
N ALA A 12 -8.74 -11.59 -16.22
CA ALA A 12 -8.46 -12.86 -15.55
C ALA A 12 -9.03 -14.07 -16.30
N TYR A 13 -10.25 -13.97 -16.82
CA TYR A 13 -10.88 -15.03 -17.60
C TYR A 13 -10.12 -15.30 -18.90
N TRP A 14 -9.57 -14.27 -19.53
CA TRP A 14 -8.69 -14.40 -20.70
C TRP A 14 -7.35 -15.09 -20.38
N SER A 15 -6.84 -14.92 -19.15
CA SER A 15 -5.59 -15.53 -18.69
C SER A 15 -5.69 -17.06 -18.52
N ILE A 16 -6.88 -17.60 -18.26
CA ILE A 16 -7.15 -19.04 -18.12
C ILE A 16 -6.72 -19.84 -19.35
N GLY A 17 -6.79 -19.26 -20.56
CA GLY A 17 -6.43 -19.94 -21.80
C GLY A 17 -4.92 -20.05 -22.09
N LYS A 18 -4.06 -19.37 -21.30
CA LYS A 18 -2.61 -19.26 -21.56
C LYS A 18 -1.73 -19.83 -20.43
N ALA A 19 -2.23 -19.92 -19.19
CA ALA A 19 -1.45 -20.43 -18.05
C ALA A 19 -2.36 -21.16 -17.04
N PRO A 20 -2.30 -22.51 -16.94
CA PRO A 20 -3.16 -23.31 -16.06
C PRO A 20 -2.84 -23.16 -14.55
N ASP A 21 -1.74 -22.49 -14.20
CA ASP A 21 -1.25 -22.37 -12.82
C ASP A 21 -1.60 -21.03 -12.13
N VAL A 22 -2.23 -20.10 -12.85
CA VAL A 22 -2.60 -18.79 -12.29
C VAL A 22 -4.03 -18.86 -11.77
N ARG A 23 -4.24 -18.57 -10.48
CA ARG A 23 -5.60 -18.50 -9.90
C ARG A 23 -6.29 -17.22 -10.40
N PRO A 24 -7.28 -17.31 -11.31
CA PRO A 24 -7.78 -16.14 -12.04
C PRO A 24 -8.44 -15.11 -11.12
N LEU A 25 -9.07 -15.57 -10.03
CA LEU A 25 -9.73 -14.70 -9.05
C LEU A 25 -8.75 -13.72 -8.38
N TYR A 26 -7.56 -14.19 -7.99
CA TYR A 26 -6.56 -13.36 -7.31
C TYR A 26 -5.90 -12.39 -8.29
N PHE A 27 -5.67 -12.82 -9.52
CA PHE A 27 -5.17 -11.95 -10.59
C PHE A 27 -6.16 -10.83 -10.93
N GLY A 28 -7.44 -11.15 -11.10
CA GLY A 28 -8.46 -10.15 -11.44
C GLY A 28 -8.66 -9.13 -10.33
N THR A 29 -8.73 -9.59 -9.07
CA THR A 29 -8.92 -8.71 -7.90
C THR A 29 -7.73 -7.79 -7.67
N SER A 30 -6.50 -8.27 -7.83
CA SER A 30 -5.27 -7.48 -7.70
C SER A 30 -5.14 -6.40 -8.77
N VAL A 31 -5.37 -6.75 -10.04
CA VAL A 31 -5.37 -5.77 -11.14
C VAL A 31 -6.45 -4.70 -10.93
N SER A 32 -7.66 -5.09 -10.51
CA SER A 32 -8.72 -4.13 -10.20
C SER A 32 -8.33 -3.20 -9.05
N THR A 33 -7.67 -3.69 -8.00
CA THR A 33 -7.24 -2.84 -6.86
C THR A 33 -6.18 -1.83 -7.27
N ILE A 34 -5.20 -2.23 -8.09
CA ILE A 34 -4.17 -1.32 -8.62
C ILE A 34 -4.81 -0.20 -9.44
N ILE A 35 -5.73 -0.54 -10.35
CA ILE A 35 -6.41 0.46 -11.20
C ILE A 35 -7.25 1.42 -10.35
N ILE A 36 -7.93 0.92 -9.30
CA ILE A 36 -8.71 1.76 -8.39
C ILE A 36 -7.79 2.70 -7.60
N GLY A 37 -6.66 2.21 -7.10
CA GLY A 37 -5.67 3.03 -6.41
C GLY A 37 -5.09 4.12 -7.31
N LEU A 38 -4.76 3.78 -8.56
CA LEU A 38 -4.28 4.74 -9.56
C LEU A 38 -5.32 5.83 -9.86
N LEU A 39 -6.58 5.44 -10.09
CA LEU A 39 -7.67 6.39 -10.29
C LEU A 39 -7.88 7.30 -9.07
N MET A 40 -7.74 6.76 -7.86
CA MET A 40 -7.87 7.52 -6.62
C MET A 40 -6.79 8.60 -6.49
N ILE A 41 -5.54 8.28 -6.84
CA ILE A 41 -4.43 9.23 -6.88
C ILE A 41 -4.70 10.33 -7.92
N VAL A 42 -5.07 9.96 -9.15
CA VAL A 42 -5.28 10.94 -10.24
C VAL A 42 -6.47 11.88 -9.98
N THR A 43 -7.55 11.39 -9.38
CA THR A 43 -8.80 12.18 -9.24
C THR A 43 -8.87 13.07 -8.00
N ARG A 44 -8.04 12.85 -6.97
CA ARG A 44 -8.27 13.44 -5.63
C ARG A 44 -7.13 14.36 -5.22
N LYS A 45 -7.43 15.65 -4.98
CA LYS A 45 -6.42 16.66 -4.58
C LYS A 45 -5.93 16.56 -3.13
N LYS A 46 -6.54 15.74 -2.28
CA LYS A 46 -6.19 15.65 -0.86
C LYS A 46 -5.03 14.66 -0.66
N ILE A 47 -4.03 15.07 0.13
CA ILE A 47 -2.84 14.26 0.47
C ILE A 47 -3.25 12.95 1.15
N ILE A 48 -4.21 12.99 2.08
CA ILE A 48 -4.70 11.77 2.77
C ILE A 48 -5.25 10.75 1.76
N THR A 49 -5.95 11.20 0.71
CA THR A 49 -6.50 10.32 -0.31
C THR A 49 -5.43 9.75 -1.25
N HIS A 50 -4.35 10.50 -1.48
CA HIS A 50 -3.17 9.98 -2.15
C HIS A 50 -2.50 8.86 -1.35
N VAL A 51 -2.36 9.03 -0.03
CA VAL A 51 -1.77 7.99 0.85
C VAL A 51 -2.62 6.71 0.82
N ILE A 52 -3.94 6.83 0.92
CA ILE A 52 -4.84 5.67 0.81
C ILE A 52 -4.76 5.03 -0.57
N GLY A 53 -4.68 5.83 -1.63
CA GLY A 53 -4.52 5.34 -3.01
C GLY A 53 -3.19 4.60 -3.21
N PHE A 54 -2.11 5.10 -2.63
CA PHE A 54 -0.79 4.48 -2.64
C PHE A 54 -0.80 3.14 -1.90
N MET A 55 -1.37 3.10 -0.68
CA MET A 55 -1.56 1.83 0.07
C MET A 55 -2.39 0.81 -0.70
N LEU A 56 -3.39 1.24 -1.48
CA LEU A 56 -4.18 0.34 -2.34
C LEU A 56 -3.34 -0.26 -3.47
N ILE A 57 -2.44 0.52 -4.06
CA ILE A 57 -1.55 0.07 -5.13
C ILE A 57 -0.54 -0.93 -4.58
N GLU A 58 0.12 -0.66 -3.46
CA GLU A 58 1.09 -1.59 -2.87
C GLU A 58 0.45 -2.93 -2.50
N ASN A 59 -0.71 -2.92 -1.85
CA ASN A 59 -1.46 -4.13 -1.53
C ASN A 59 -1.95 -4.87 -2.79
N GLY A 60 -2.33 -4.13 -3.83
CA GLY A 60 -2.72 -4.71 -5.13
C GLY A 60 -1.56 -5.41 -5.82
N ILE A 61 -0.37 -4.78 -5.85
CA ILE A 61 0.86 -5.38 -6.41
C ILE A 61 1.26 -6.62 -5.61
N PHE A 62 1.14 -6.59 -4.29
CA PHE A 62 1.40 -7.76 -3.45
C PHE A 62 0.48 -8.94 -3.78
N CYS A 63 -0.82 -8.70 -3.92
CA CYS A 63 -1.78 -9.74 -4.31
C CYS A 63 -1.54 -10.26 -5.74
N LEU A 64 -1.13 -9.38 -6.66
CA LEU A 64 -0.76 -9.77 -8.02
C LEU A 64 0.45 -10.70 -7.99
N ALA A 65 1.48 -10.31 -7.23
CA ALA A 65 2.68 -11.10 -7.06
C ALA A 65 2.35 -12.49 -6.50
N LEU A 66 1.53 -12.59 -5.44
CA LEU A 66 1.06 -13.88 -4.92
C LEU A 66 0.30 -14.73 -5.95
N SER A 67 -0.45 -14.10 -6.86
CA SER A 67 -1.20 -14.82 -7.90
C SER A 67 -0.31 -15.44 -8.98
N ILE A 68 0.90 -14.92 -9.19
CA ILE A 68 1.87 -15.37 -10.21
C ILE A 68 3.02 -16.18 -9.56
N ALA A 69 3.30 -15.95 -8.28
CA ALA A 69 4.52 -16.38 -7.60
C ALA A 69 4.66 -17.87 -7.29
N LYS A 70 3.79 -18.75 -7.80
CA LYS A 70 4.11 -20.18 -7.84
C LYS A 70 5.47 -20.42 -8.54
N GLU A 71 5.84 -19.53 -9.46
CA GLU A 71 7.12 -19.53 -10.19
C GLU A 71 8.26 -18.77 -9.48
N MET A 72 7.97 -17.78 -8.60
CA MET A 72 8.99 -16.86 -8.06
C MET A 72 8.72 -16.40 -6.60
N PRO A 73 8.79 -17.30 -5.61
CA PRO A 73 8.50 -17.00 -4.19
C PRO A 73 9.49 -16.01 -3.54
N PHE A 74 10.75 -15.97 -4.01
CA PHE A 74 11.79 -15.12 -3.42
C PHE A 74 11.54 -13.62 -3.61
N ILE A 75 11.08 -13.21 -4.80
CA ILE A 75 10.78 -11.81 -5.12
C ILE A 75 9.61 -11.29 -4.27
N VAL A 76 8.59 -12.13 -4.02
CA VAL A 76 7.46 -11.77 -3.16
C VAL A 76 7.92 -11.58 -1.72
N ALA A 77 8.74 -12.49 -1.20
CA ALA A 77 9.28 -12.38 0.15
C ALA A 77 10.09 -11.09 0.35
N LEU A 78 10.88 -10.69 -0.66
CA LEU A 78 11.61 -9.42 -0.63
C LEU A 78 10.68 -8.19 -0.65
N GLY A 79 9.59 -8.23 -1.43
CA GLY A 79 8.60 -7.15 -1.46
C GLY A 79 7.93 -6.93 -0.11
N VAL A 80 7.50 -8.01 0.56
CA VAL A 80 6.92 -7.94 1.92
C VAL A 80 7.94 -7.46 2.94
N LEU A 81 9.18 -7.95 2.84
CA LEU A 81 10.25 -7.54 3.74
C LEU A 81 10.55 -6.04 3.61
N LEU A 82 10.56 -5.52 2.38
CA LEU A 82 10.77 -4.10 2.11
C LEU A 82 9.63 -3.25 2.69
N ASP A 83 8.38 -3.65 2.50
CA ASP A 83 7.22 -2.93 3.05
C ASP A 83 7.27 -2.88 4.59
N LEU A 84 7.54 -4.02 5.23
CA LEU A 84 7.74 -4.09 6.68
C LEU A 84 8.93 -3.23 7.15
N PHE A 85 10.03 -3.23 6.40
CA PHE A 85 11.21 -2.42 6.73
C PHE A 85 10.89 -0.93 6.71
N ILE A 86 10.18 -0.46 5.67
CA ILE A 86 9.75 0.95 5.57
C ILE A 86 8.80 1.30 6.74
N ALA A 87 7.86 0.42 7.08
CA ALA A 87 6.94 0.64 8.20
C ALA A 87 7.67 0.81 9.54
N VAL A 88 8.63 -0.07 9.85
CA VAL A 88 9.44 0.02 11.09
C VAL A 88 10.33 1.27 11.07
N TYR A 89 10.95 1.59 9.93
CA TYR A 89 11.78 2.78 9.77
C TYR A 89 10.98 4.06 10.05
N LEU A 90 9.78 4.19 9.45
CA LEU A 90 8.89 5.33 9.70
C LEU A 90 8.44 5.40 11.16
N PHE A 91 8.14 4.26 11.79
CA PHE A 91 7.76 4.22 13.20
C PHE A 91 8.89 4.73 14.11
N GLY A 92 10.14 4.32 13.85
CA GLY A 92 11.31 4.85 14.57
C GLY A 92 11.49 6.36 14.38
N LEU A 93 11.26 6.87 13.17
CA LEU A 93 11.32 8.31 12.88
C LEU A 93 10.22 9.07 13.66
N PHE A 94 9.00 8.54 13.70
CA PHE A 94 7.90 9.13 14.46
C PHE A 94 8.15 9.16 15.96
N ILE A 95 8.70 8.09 16.55
CA ILE A 95 9.04 8.06 17.99
C ILE A 95 10.00 9.20 18.34
N ASN A 96 11.08 9.37 17.56
CA ASN A 96 12.03 10.47 17.77
C ASN A 96 11.33 11.83 17.67
N LYS A 97 10.49 12.01 16.64
CA LYS A 97 9.78 13.29 16.45
C LYS A 97 8.78 13.60 17.56
N ILE A 98 8.09 12.59 18.08
CA ILE A 98 7.19 12.73 19.23
C ILE A 98 7.98 13.11 20.48
N HIS A 99 9.13 12.47 20.73
CA HIS A 99 9.98 12.79 21.87
C HIS A 99 10.47 14.25 21.84
N ASP A 100 10.97 14.71 20.70
CA ASP A 100 11.43 16.09 20.52
C ASP A 100 10.29 17.11 20.75
N THR A 101 9.09 16.81 20.22
CA THR A 101 7.92 17.70 20.35
C THR A 101 7.41 17.76 21.80
N PHE A 102 7.44 16.63 22.52
CA PHE A 102 7.09 16.59 23.95
C PHE A 102 8.11 17.34 24.82
N ALA A 103 9.40 17.21 24.51
CA ALA A 103 10.46 17.93 25.22
C ALA A 103 10.36 19.46 25.05
N GLU A 104 10.04 19.96 23.86
CA GLU A 104 9.80 21.40 23.64
C GLU A 104 8.57 21.93 24.40
N THR A 105 7.50 21.12 24.51
CA THR A 105 6.25 21.52 25.17
C THR A 105 6.42 21.73 26.69
N ASP A 106 7.24 20.90 27.34
CA ASP A 106 7.52 21.00 28.78
C ASP A 106 8.33 22.25 29.14
N VAL A 107 9.36 22.56 28.33
CA VAL A 107 10.24 23.73 28.53
C VAL A 107 9.48 25.06 28.34
N GLN A 108 8.54 25.12 27.38
CA GLN A 108 7.72 26.33 27.19
C GLN A 108 6.76 26.58 28.36
N THR A 109 6.17 25.52 28.93
CA THR A 109 5.22 25.63 30.05
C THR A 109 5.92 26.12 31.33
N LEU A 110 7.16 25.68 31.57
CA LEU A 110 7.97 26.13 32.71
C LEU A 110 8.45 27.59 32.58
N SER A 111 8.60 28.11 31.36
CA SER A 111 9.05 29.49 31.15
C SER A 111 7.97 30.55 31.46
N HIS A 112 6.69 30.18 31.37
CA HIS A 112 5.55 31.09 31.56
C HIS A 112 5.13 31.24 33.04
N LEU A 113 5.65 30.42 33.94
CA LEU A 113 5.40 30.48 35.40
C LEU A 113 6.49 31.23 36.16
N LYS A 114 7.50 31.76 35.47
CA LYS A 114 8.64 32.47 36.07
C LYS A 114 8.46 34.00 36.12
N ASP A 115 7.43 34.53 35.46
CA ASP A 115 6.91 35.90 35.64
C ASP A 115 5.66 35.88 36.54
#